data_AF-A0A512U8J3-F1
#
_entry.id   AF-A0A512U8J3-F1
#
_cell.length_a   1.000
_cell.length_b   1.000
_cell.length_c   1.000
_cell.angle_alpha   90.00
_cell.angle_beta   90.00
_cell.angle_gamma   90.00
#
_symmetry.space_group_name_H-M   'P 1'
#
loop_
_entity.id
_entity.type
_entity.pdbx_description
1 polymer ?
#
loop_
_entity_poly.entity_id
_entity_poly.type
_entity_poly.pdbx_seq_one_letter_code
_entity_poly.pdbx_strand_id
1 'polypeptide(L)'
;MSSLFDSSLIIFKAPPKSRLNQPCTPATLGKLEKLTWLADYTKSIDIVCTPNIWTQKDEYEMRGATQKVAHIMAEENEETPSTESLPSSISLTSSKSQGFWPDDGEYFESPEFTAGKTTFERSFFRSNGEQFQVCASARFFVIKSYSSLDVQASMRNGIWASTELGNKRLDKAFRETTGGIYLFFSVNSSAKFCGVARMQDAIDFTSASDIWVESSRWKGIFPVEWLIVKEIPNRLLRHLRVCSNENKPVANSRDTQELPFDIGIAMMGIFDTYVE
;
A
#
# COMPACT_ATOMS: atom_id res chain seq x y z
N MET A 1 -12.75 -16.48 15.66
CA MET A 1 -12.42 -15.44 14.67
C MET A 1 -11.45 -14.47 15.32
N SER A 2 -10.15 -14.72 15.16
CA SER A 2 -9.09 -13.85 15.69
C SER A 2 -8.91 -12.65 14.78
N SER A 3 -9.00 -11.43 15.33
CA SER A 3 -8.76 -10.19 14.60
C SER A 3 -7.32 -10.14 14.06
N LEU A 4 -7.19 -9.93 12.75
CA LEU A 4 -5.94 -9.94 11.97
C LEU A 4 -5.32 -8.54 11.78
N PHE A 5 -5.40 -7.68 12.79
CA PHE A 5 -4.78 -6.35 12.72
C PHE A 5 -3.74 -6.17 13.83
N ASP A 6 -2.48 -6.09 13.42
CA ASP A 6 -1.38 -5.59 14.26
C ASP A 6 -1.55 -4.06 14.35
N SER A 7 -2.21 -3.60 15.40
CA SER A 7 -2.49 -2.18 15.63
C SER A 7 -1.20 -1.47 16.06
N SER A 8 -0.45 -0.94 15.08
CA SER A 8 0.71 -0.11 15.39
C SER A 8 0.26 1.18 16.10
N LEU A 9 0.50 1.27 17.41
CA LEU A 9 0.18 2.43 18.23
C LEU A 9 1.03 3.63 17.82
N ILE A 10 0.41 4.72 17.35
CA ILE A 10 1.10 5.96 16.98
C ILE A 10 0.87 7.01 18.07
N ILE A 11 1.95 7.38 18.78
CA ILE A 11 1.90 8.34 19.89
C ILE A 11 2.49 9.69 19.46
N PHE A 12 1.72 10.75 19.70
CA PHE A 12 2.17 12.14 19.66
C PHE A 12 2.34 12.70 21.08
N LYS A 13 3.43 13.44 21.30
CA LYS A 13 3.67 14.13 22.57
C LYS A 13 3.40 15.61 22.36
N ALA A 14 2.48 16.18 23.13
CA ALA A 14 2.18 17.61 23.06
C ALA A 14 3.41 18.44 23.50
N PRO A 15 3.68 19.59 22.86
CA PRO A 15 4.70 20.51 23.33
C PRO A 15 4.33 21.12 24.69
N PRO A 16 5.33 21.50 25.51
CA PRO A 16 5.07 22.20 26.77
C PRO A 16 4.42 23.58 26.53
N LYS A 17 3.67 24.06 27.53
CA LYS A 17 2.96 25.36 27.61
C LYS A 17 3.68 26.54 26.93
N SER A 18 4.99 26.60 27.05
CA SER A 18 5.83 27.69 26.55
C SER A 18 6.13 27.64 25.04
N ARG A 19 5.62 26.65 24.28
CA ARG A 19 5.99 26.41 22.87
C ARG A 19 4.80 26.01 21.98
N LEU A 20 3.67 26.71 22.10
CA LEU A 20 2.45 26.41 21.34
C LEU A 20 2.54 26.73 19.83
N ASN A 21 3.52 27.55 19.39
CA ASN A 21 3.67 27.99 18.00
C ASN A 21 4.95 27.48 17.32
N GLN A 22 5.51 26.34 17.74
CA GLN A 22 6.67 25.75 17.06
C GLN A 22 6.23 24.80 15.93
N PRO A 23 6.91 24.85 14.77
CA PRO A 23 6.65 23.91 13.69
C PRO A 23 6.91 22.47 14.14
N CYS A 24 6.20 21.52 13.55
CA CYS A 24 6.38 20.10 13.82
C CYS A 24 7.82 19.67 13.51
N THR A 25 8.39 18.82 14.36
CA THR A 25 9.69 18.20 14.05
C THR A 25 9.56 17.28 12.82
N PRO A 26 10.64 17.06 12.04
CA PRO A 26 10.62 16.10 10.94
C PRO A 26 10.16 14.69 11.36
N ALA A 27 10.46 14.27 12.59
CA ALA A 27 9.98 13.01 13.14
C ALA A 27 8.46 12.99 13.39
N THR A 28 7.88 14.12 13.79
CA THR A 28 6.43 14.30 13.94
C THR A 28 5.74 14.30 12.58
N LEU A 29 6.31 15.02 11.60
CA LEU A 29 5.80 15.06 10.23
C LEU A 29 5.80 13.66 9.59
N GLY A 30 6.88 12.89 9.72
CA GLY A 30 6.92 11.51 9.21
C GLY A 30 5.92 10.56 9.88
N LYS A 31 5.56 10.79 11.16
CA LYS A 31 4.47 10.04 11.81
C LYS A 31 3.09 10.44 11.29
N LEU A 32 2.88 11.73 10.99
CA LEU A 32 1.66 12.24 10.40
C LEU A 32 1.48 11.72 8.97
N GLU A 33 2.52 11.76 8.15
CA GLU A 33 2.51 11.16 6.80
C GLU A 33 2.19 9.67 6.85
N LYS A 34 2.76 8.93 7.81
CA LYS A 34 2.43 7.52 8.01
C LYS A 34 0.97 7.32 8.40
N LEU A 35 0.40 8.20 9.23
CA LEU A 35 -1.02 8.15 9.59
C LEU A 35 -1.93 8.49 8.42
N THR A 36 -1.64 9.53 7.67
CA THR A 36 -2.38 9.89 6.44
C THR A 36 -2.35 8.72 5.47
N TRP A 37 -1.18 8.12 5.28
CA TRP A 37 -1.05 6.93 4.45
C TRP A 37 -1.88 5.76 4.99
N LEU A 38 -1.86 5.47 6.30
CA LEU A 38 -2.69 4.41 6.89
C LEU A 38 -4.20 4.71 6.78
N ALA A 39 -4.60 5.98 6.89
CA ALA A 39 -5.99 6.42 6.79
C ALA A 39 -6.58 6.05 5.44
N ASP A 40 -5.83 6.26 4.35
CA ASP A 40 -6.26 5.95 2.99
C ASP A 40 -6.56 4.45 2.76
N TYR A 41 -6.05 3.56 3.62
CA TYR A 41 -6.23 2.10 3.50
C TYR A 41 -7.12 1.48 4.58
N THR A 42 -7.72 2.28 5.47
CA THR A 42 -8.57 1.77 6.57
C THR A 42 -9.98 2.33 6.49
N LYS A 43 -11.00 1.47 6.69
CA LYS A 43 -12.41 1.91 6.75
C LYS A 43 -12.73 2.71 8.03
N SER A 44 -11.88 2.61 9.04
CA SER A 44 -11.98 3.33 10.31
C SER A 44 -10.61 3.42 10.97
N ILE A 45 -10.25 4.60 11.49
CA ILE A 45 -9.11 4.79 12.38
C ILE A 45 -9.64 5.06 13.77
N ASP A 46 -9.35 4.17 14.72
CA ASP A 46 -9.64 4.43 16.14
C ASP A 46 -8.57 5.37 16.71
N ILE A 47 -8.89 6.66 16.79
CA ILE A 47 -8.05 7.65 17.45
C ILE A 47 -8.34 7.60 18.95
N VAL A 48 -7.47 6.93 19.71
CA VAL A 48 -7.53 6.96 21.18
C VAL A 48 -6.76 8.18 21.68
N CYS A 49 -7.48 9.28 21.89
CA CYS A 49 -6.96 10.41 22.65
C CYS A 49 -7.04 10.08 24.14
N THR A 50 -5.91 9.78 24.77
CA THR A 50 -5.86 9.90 26.24
C THR A 50 -6.05 11.36 26.61
N PRO A 51 -6.79 11.69 27.70
CA PRO A 51 -7.00 13.07 28.11
C PRO A 51 -5.65 13.76 28.21
N ASN A 52 -5.54 14.77 27.37
CA ASN A 52 -4.43 15.67 27.34
C ASN A 52 -4.17 16.22 28.77
N ILE A 53 -2.91 16.36 29.19
CA ILE A 53 -2.41 17.04 30.42
C ILE A 53 -3.04 18.43 30.71
N TRP A 54 -3.79 18.98 29.76
CA TRP A 54 -4.57 20.22 29.85
C TRP A 54 -6.03 20.03 30.30
N THR A 55 -6.53 18.80 30.47
CA THR A 55 -7.85 18.54 31.08
C THR A 55 -7.79 18.81 32.58
N GLN A 56 -8.63 19.74 33.06
CA GLN A 56 -8.76 19.99 34.50
C GLN A 56 -9.29 18.72 35.17
N LYS A 57 -8.70 18.36 36.32
CA LYS A 57 -8.92 17.08 37.02
C LYS A 57 -10.38 16.82 37.42
N ASP A 58 -11.22 17.85 37.43
CA ASP A 58 -12.54 17.80 38.06
C ASP A 58 -13.68 17.42 37.10
N GLU A 59 -13.43 17.27 35.80
CA GLU A 59 -14.47 16.84 34.83
C GLU A 59 -14.56 15.32 34.63
N TYR A 60 -13.61 14.55 35.17
CA TYR A 60 -13.54 13.10 34.92
C TYR A 60 -14.54 12.28 35.73
N GLU A 61 -14.93 12.72 36.94
CA GLU A 61 -15.82 11.92 37.79
C GLU A 61 -17.31 12.02 37.43
N MET A 62 -17.71 12.96 36.55
CA MET A 62 -19.13 13.18 36.22
C MET A 62 -19.55 12.72 34.81
N ARG A 63 -18.62 12.24 33.97
CA ARG A 63 -18.97 11.61 32.68
C ARG A 63 -18.13 10.37 32.41
N GLY A 64 -18.50 9.28 33.07
CA GLY A 64 -18.13 7.95 32.60
C GLY A 64 -18.76 7.69 31.24
N ALA A 65 -18.04 7.89 30.15
CA ALA A 65 -18.36 7.37 28.83
C ALA A 65 -17.18 7.52 27.88
N THR A 66 -16.75 6.41 27.28
CA THR A 66 -16.06 6.36 26.00
C THR A 66 -16.76 7.25 24.98
N GLN A 67 -16.20 8.44 24.70
CA GLN A 67 -16.61 9.24 23.56
C GLN A 67 -15.95 8.67 22.31
N LYS A 68 -16.75 7.96 21.49
CA LYS A 68 -16.42 7.73 20.08
C LYS A 68 -16.43 9.09 19.38
N VAL A 69 -15.28 9.53 18.88
CA VAL A 69 -15.16 10.80 18.16
C VAL A 69 -15.41 10.54 16.67
N ALA A 70 -16.45 11.22 16.16
CA ALA A 70 -16.86 11.52 14.79
C ALA A 70 -16.31 10.69 13.60
N HIS A 71 -17.24 10.04 12.87
CA HIS A 71 -17.12 9.79 11.44
C HIS A 71 -17.02 11.14 10.71
N ILE A 72 -15.96 11.36 9.94
CA ILE A 72 -15.86 12.50 9.03
C ILE A 72 -16.45 12.05 7.68
N MET A 73 -17.67 12.48 7.38
CA MET A 73 -18.21 12.53 6.01
C MET A 73 -18.09 13.98 5.52
N ALA A 74 -17.69 14.15 4.27
CA ALA A 74 -17.71 15.45 3.61
C ALA A 74 -19.17 15.82 3.32
N GLU A 75 -19.65 16.93 3.87
CA GLU A 75 -20.89 17.57 3.47
C GLU A 75 -20.59 19.01 3.03
N GLU A 76 -21.05 19.35 1.83
CA GLU A 76 -21.17 20.71 1.33
C GLU A 76 -22.34 21.40 2.05
N ASN A 77 -22.10 22.61 2.55
CA ASN A 77 -23.10 23.47 3.20
C ASN A 77 -24.07 24.06 2.17
N GLU A 78 -25.36 24.14 2.53
CA GLU A 78 -26.19 25.36 2.40
C GLU A 78 -27.23 25.41 3.55
N GLU A 79 -27.73 26.61 3.82
CA GLU A 79 -28.03 27.20 5.15
C GLU A 79 -29.46 27.00 5.74
N THR A 80 -29.52 26.67 7.04
CA THR A 80 -30.31 27.24 8.19
C THR A 80 -31.87 27.47 8.15
N PRO A 81 -32.57 27.84 9.26
CA PRO A 81 -33.04 26.97 10.37
C PRO A 81 -34.52 27.22 10.78
N SER A 82 -35.14 26.36 11.63
CA SER A 82 -35.94 26.79 12.81
C SER A 82 -36.72 25.64 13.51
N THR A 83 -36.39 25.41 14.80
CA THR A 83 -37.28 25.22 15.98
C THR A 83 -38.48 24.27 15.94
N GLU A 84 -38.52 23.23 16.79
CA GLU A 84 -39.24 23.20 18.10
C GLU A 84 -39.33 21.78 18.75
N SER A 85 -39.05 21.75 20.06
CA SER A 85 -39.58 20.92 21.17
C SER A 85 -39.67 19.36 21.11
N LEU A 86 -39.02 18.72 22.09
CA LEU A 86 -39.38 17.44 22.76
C LEU A 86 -40.62 17.65 23.68
N PRO A 87 -41.30 16.65 24.31
CA PRO A 87 -40.94 15.23 24.56
C PRO A 87 -42.11 14.24 24.26
N SER A 88 -42.04 12.90 24.35
CA SER A 88 -42.00 12.10 25.59
C SER A 88 -42.34 10.64 25.25
N SER A 89 -41.54 9.72 25.81
CA SER A 89 -41.86 8.39 26.33
C SER A 89 -42.83 7.39 25.64
N ILE A 90 -42.34 6.14 25.67
CA ILE A 90 -42.97 4.80 25.80
C ILE A 90 -43.38 3.99 24.53
N SER A 91 -42.78 2.78 24.52
CA SER A 91 -43.36 1.46 24.19
C SER A 91 -43.04 0.83 22.85
N LEU A 92 -42.32 -0.31 22.93
CA LEU A 92 -42.33 -1.36 21.91
C LEU A 92 -43.71 -2.01 21.83
N THR A 93 -44.24 -2.22 20.63
CA THR A 93 -44.90 -3.48 20.25
C THR A 93 -44.80 -3.73 18.74
N SER A 94 -44.76 -5.01 18.39
CA SER A 94 -44.64 -5.55 17.05
C SER A 94 -45.95 -5.37 16.25
N SER A 95 -45.84 -5.01 14.98
CA SER A 95 -46.85 -5.43 13.98
C SER A 95 -46.28 -5.38 12.57
N LYS A 96 -46.34 -6.52 11.89
CA LYS A 96 -46.26 -6.66 10.43
C LYS A 96 -47.33 -5.81 9.76
N SER A 97 -46.97 -5.07 8.71
CA SER A 97 -47.88 -4.59 7.66
C SER A 97 -47.08 -4.64 6.35
N GLN A 98 -47.26 -5.68 5.54
CA GLN A 98 -48.15 -5.69 4.37
C GLN A 98 -48.01 -4.41 3.52
N GLY A 99 -47.33 -4.58 2.39
CA GLY A 99 -47.20 -3.58 1.36
C GLY A 99 -48.52 -3.33 0.64
N PHE A 100 -48.68 -2.09 0.21
CA PHE A 100 -49.64 -1.67 -0.78
C PHE A 100 -48.99 -0.50 -1.52
N TRP A 101 -48.41 -0.78 -2.69
CA TRP A 101 -48.01 0.25 -3.66
C TRP A 101 -48.81 0.01 -4.94
N PRO A 102 -49.35 1.06 -5.60
CA PRO A 102 -50.19 0.92 -6.78
C PRO A 102 -49.42 0.35 -7.99
N ASP A 103 -50.17 -0.44 -8.74
CA ASP A 103 -49.84 -1.07 -10.02
C ASP A 103 -49.87 -0.03 -11.14
N ASP A 104 -48.72 0.58 -11.41
CA ASP A 104 -48.49 1.39 -12.60
C ASP A 104 -47.36 0.70 -13.39
N GLY A 105 -47.77 -0.26 -14.23
CA GLY A 105 -46.88 -1.15 -14.97
C GLY A 105 -45.94 -0.49 -15.97
N GLU A 106 -44.81 0.03 -15.48
CA GLU A 106 -43.56 0.10 -16.23
C GLU A 106 -42.54 -0.85 -15.60
N TYR A 107 -42.21 -1.91 -16.36
CA TYR A 107 -41.21 -2.90 -16.01
C TYR A 107 -39.82 -2.22 -16.02
N PHE A 108 -39.42 -1.65 -14.89
CA PHE A 108 -38.06 -1.20 -14.67
C PHE A 108 -37.17 -2.44 -14.53
N GLU A 109 -36.54 -2.84 -15.63
CA GLU A 109 -35.42 -3.79 -15.57
C GLU A 109 -34.39 -3.25 -14.59
N SER A 110 -34.23 -3.96 -13.48
CA SER A 110 -33.17 -3.70 -12.52
C SER A 110 -31.86 -3.78 -13.30
N PRO A 111 -31.00 -2.75 -13.31
CA PRO A 111 -29.71 -2.89 -13.95
C PRO A 111 -29.01 -4.03 -13.23
N GLU A 112 -28.66 -5.07 -13.99
CA GLU A 112 -27.86 -6.18 -13.49
C GLU A 112 -26.68 -5.58 -12.75
N PHE A 113 -26.60 -5.84 -11.45
CA PHE A 113 -25.45 -5.49 -10.63
C PHE A 113 -24.30 -6.39 -11.12
N THR A 114 -23.71 -6.01 -12.24
CA THR A 114 -22.40 -6.49 -12.65
C THR A 114 -21.47 -6.07 -11.53
N ALA A 115 -20.94 -7.06 -10.82
CA ALA A 115 -19.91 -6.86 -9.82
C ALA A 115 -18.70 -6.25 -10.52
N GLY A 116 -18.71 -4.94 -10.70
CA GLY A 116 -17.55 -4.16 -11.07
C GLY A 116 -16.55 -4.36 -9.97
N LYS A 117 -15.60 -5.28 -10.18
CA LYS A 117 -14.37 -5.34 -9.40
C LYS A 117 -13.79 -3.93 -9.46
N THR A 118 -13.93 -3.18 -8.38
CA THR A 118 -13.21 -1.94 -8.19
C THR A 118 -11.76 -2.36 -7.96
N THR A 119 -11.04 -2.58 -9.05
CA THR A 119 -9.62 -2.91 -9.02
C THR A 119 -8.94 -1.69 -8.44
N PHE A 120 -8.52 -1.76 -7.17
CA PHE A 120 -7.77 -0.68 -6.57
C PHE A 120 -6.42 -0.59 -7.29
N GLU A 121 -6.30 0.37 -8.20
CA GLU A 121 -5.15 0.56 -9.07
C GLU A 121 -4.42 1.85 -8.68
N ARG A 122 -3.10 1.75 -8.47
CA ARG A 122 -2.25 2.92 -8.26
C ARG A 122 -1.48 3.24 -9.52
N SER A 123 -1.39 4.53 -9.85
CA SER A 123 -0.65 5.00 -11.03
C SER A 123 0.74 5.50 -10.65
N PHE A 124 1.71 5.23 -11.51
CA PHE A 124 3.10 5.67 -11.40
C PHE A 124 3.63 6.05 -12.79
N PHE A 125 4.80 6.69 -12.84
CA PHE A 125 5.44 7.08 -14.09
C PHE A 125 6.67 6.24 -14.41
N ARG A 126 6.79 5.89 -15.68
CA ARG A 126 7.99 5.28 -16.25
C ARG A 126 9.10 6.33 -16.38
N SER A 127 10.32 5.88 -16.59
CA SER A 127 11.46 6.76 -16.89
C SER A 127 11.28 7.60 -18.15
N ASN A 128 10.45 7.17 -19.11
CA ASN A 128 10.11 7.93 -20.31
C ASN A 128 8.92 8.91 -20.11
N GLY A 129 8.37 9.00 -18.90
CA GLY A 129 7.23 9.87 -18.57
C GLY A 129 5.85 9.25 -18.84
N GLU A 130 5.77 8.04 -19.40
CA GLU A 130 4.48 7.36 -19.59
C GLU A 130 3.93 6.84 -18.26
N GLN A 131 2.62 6.97 -18.07
CA GLN A 131 1.94 6.47 -16.89
C GLN A 131 1.68 4.96 -17.02
N PHE A 132 1.79 4.24 -15.91
CA PHE A 132 1.37 2.84 -15.80
C PHE A 132 0.63 2.58 -14.49
N GLN A 133 -0.22 1.56 -14.48
CA GLN A 133 -1.04 1.19 -13.33
C GLN A 133 -0.54 -0.11 -12.69
N VAL A 134 -0.63 -0.16 -11.36
CA VAL A 134 -0.32 -1.32 -10.53
C VAL A 134 -1.60 -1.79 -9.85
N CYS A 135 -2.04 -2.99 -10.17
CA CYS A 135 -3.26 -3.60 -9.64
C CYS A 135 -3.09 -4.04 -8.17
N ALA A 136 -4.19 -4.08 -7.42
CA ALA A 136 -4.22 -4.56 -6.03
C ALA A 136 -3.71 -6.01 -5.83
N SER A 137 -3.79 -6.85 -6.86
CA SER A 137 -3.29 -8.23 -6.84
C SER A 137 -1.82 -8.36 -7.26
N ALA A 138 -1.13 -7.24 -7.56
CA ALA A 138 0.28 -7.25 -7.94
C ALA A 138 1.16 -7.85 -6.84
N ARG A 139 2.24 -8.53 -7.25
CA ARG A 139 3.25 -9.06 -6.32
C ARG A 139 4.60 -8.45 -6.62
N PHE A 140 5.41 -8.29 -5.58
CA PHE A 140 6.66 -7.55 -5.64
C PHE A 140 7.81 -8.42 -5.15
N PHE A 141 8.94 -8.38 -5.85
CA PHE A 141 10.13 -9.13 -5.51
C PHE A 141 11.38 -8.26 -5.58
N VAL A 142 12.32 -8.52 -4.69
CA VAL A 142 13.69 -7.98 -4.81
C VAL A 142 14.52 -8.91 -5.69
N ILE A 143 15.22 -8.33 -6.66
CA ILE A 143 16.21 -9.02 -7.49
C ILE A 143 17.61 -8.55 -7.11
N LYS A 144 18.49 -9.52 -6.80
CA LYS A 144 19.88 -9.27 -6.39
C LYS A 144 20.82 -9.82 -7.45
N SER A 145 21.45 -8.92 -8.22
CA SER A 145 22.48 -9.29 -9.18
C SER A 145 23.89 -9.21 -8.57
N TYR A 146 24.77 -10.14 -8.90
CA TYR A 146 26.21 -10.02 -8.59
C TYR A 146 26.94 -9.07 -9.55
N SER A 147 26.36 -8.79 -10.71
CA SER A 147 26.99 -8.06 -11.80
C SER A 147 26.12 -6.90 -12.26
N SER A 148 26.70 -5.69 -12.28
CA SER A 148 26.06 -4.54 -12.92
C SER A 148 25.95 -4.72 -14.44
N LEU A 149 26.86 -5.50 -15.05
CA LEU A 149 26.83 -5.78 -16.47
C LEU A 149 25.61 -6.64 -16.84
N ASP A 150 25.22 -7.60 -16.01
CA ASP A 150 24.01 -8.42 -16.24
C ASP A 150 22.75 -7.54 -16.18
N VAL A 151 22.68 -6.60 -15.23
CA VAL A 151 21.58 -5.64 -15.13
C VAL A 151 21.50 -4.76 -16.39
N GLN A 152 22.64 -4.26 -16.88
CA GLN A 152 22.66 -3.49 -18.13
C GLN A 152 22.29 -4.34 -19.35
N ALA A 153 22.72 -5.60 -19.39
CA ALA A 153 22.34 -6.54 -20.45
C ALA A 153 20.82 -6.78 -20.45
N SER A 154 20.22 -6.91 -19.27
CA SER A 154 18.76 -7.00 -19.11
C SER A 154 18.03 -5.76 -19.61
N MET A 155 18.52 -4.56 -19.29
CA MET A 155 17.92 -3.31 -19.77
C MET A 155 17.93 -3.21 -21.30
N ARG A 156 19.00 -3.71 -21.96
CA ARG A 156 19.11 -3.68 -23.42
C ARG A 156 18.28 -4.76 -24.12
N ASN A 157 18.19 -5.94 -23.54
CA ASN A 157 17.60 -7.12 -24.19
C ASN A 157 16.18 -7.46 -23.69
N GLY A 158 15.70 -6.83 -22.62
CA GLY A 158 14.34 -7.06 -22.10
C GLY A 158 14.14 -8.46 -21.53
N ILE A 159 15.18 -9.08 -20.99
CA ILE A 159 15.10 -10.43 -20.40
C ILE A 159 15.82 -10.50 -19.05
N TRP A 160 15.43 -11.45 -18.21
CA TRP A 160 16.12 -11.79 -16.97
C TRP A 160 16.17 -13.30 -16.74
N ALA A 161 17.14 -13.72 -15.94
CA ALA A 161 17.23 -15.06 -15.38
C ALA A 161 17.73 -14.95 -13.93
N SER A 162 17.13 -15.71 -13.01
CA SER A 162 17.60 -15.83 -11.62
C SER A 162 18.24 -17.22 -11.40
N THR A 163 18.50 -17.55 -10.13
CA THR A 163 18.83 -18.93 -9.71
C THR A 163 17.68 -19.88 -10.00
N GLU A 164 17.94 -21.19 -10.08
CA GLU A 164 16.88 -22.19 -10.31
C GLU A 164 15.73 -22.09 -9.29
N LEU A 165 16.08 -21.91 -8.01
CA LEU A 165 15.08 -21.72 -6.94
C LEU A 165 14.34 -20.38 -7.09
N GLY A 166 15.05 -19.32 -7.46
CA GLY A 166 14.46 -18.01 -7.72
C GLY A 166 13.47 -18.04 -8.88
N ASN A 167 13.85 -18.66 -9.99
CA ASN A 167 13.00 -18.87 -11.15
C ASN A 167 11.75 -19.68 -10.78
N LYS A 168 11.87 -20.79 -10.04
CA LYS A 168 10.70 -21.56 -9.57
C LYS A 168 9.73 -20.71 -8.74
N ARG A 169 10.24 -19.80 -7.90
CA ARG A 169 9.41 -18.89 -7.10
C ARG A 169 8.71 -17.83 -7.96
N LEU A 170 9.44 -17.20 -8.87
CA LEU A 170 8.90 -16.17 -9.75
C LEU A 170 7.86 -16.74 -10.72
N ASP A 171 8.14 -17.90 -11.33
CA ASP A 171 7.21 -18.59 -12.23
C ASP A 171 5.91 -18.97 -11.51
N LYS A 172 6.02 -19.55 -10.31
CA LYS A 172 4.85 -19.83 -9.47
C LYS A 172 4.04 -18.56 -9.20
N ALA A 173 4.72 -17.48 -8.79
CA ALA A 173 4.04 -16.23 -8.48
C ALA A 173 3.36 -15.62 -9.70
N PHE A 174 4.01 -15.65 -10.87
CA PHE A 174 3.48 -15.17 -12.14
C PHE A 174 2.21 -15.92 -12.55
N ARG A 175 2.19 -17.25 -12.42
CA ARG A 175 1.01 -18.08 -12.73
C ARG A 175 -0.15 -17.88 -11.75
N GLU A 176 0.14 -17.48 -10.51
CA GLU A 176 -0.87 -17.30 -9.46
C GLU A 176 -1.50 -15.90 -9.45
N THR A 177 -0.82 -14.88 -9.96
CA THR A 177 -1.31 -13.50 -9.93
C THR A 177 -1.97 -13.08 -11.23
N THR A 178 -2.99 -12.24 -11.12
CA THR A 178 -3.57 -11.48 -12.25
C THR A 178 -3.11 -10.02 -12.28
N GLY A 179 -2.38 -9.55 -11.26
CA GLY A 179 -2.01 -8.14 -11.10
C GLY A 179 -0.61 -7.78 -11.60
N GLY A 180 0.13 -8.77 -12.11
CA GLY A 180 1.50 -8.62 -12.57
C GLY A 180 2.56 -8.77 -11.47
N ILE A 181 3.79 -9.02 -11.91
CA ILE A 181 4.96 -9.19 -11.05
C ILE A 181 5.92 -8.03 -11.29
N TYR A 182 6.27 -7.31 -10.22
CA TYR A 182 7.19 -6.18 -10.24
C TYR A 182 8.48 -6.53 -9.50
N LEU A 183 9.61 -6.19 -10.11
CA LEU A 183 10.93 -6.62 -9.73
C LEU A 183 11.79 -5.40 -9.41
N PHE A 184 12.22 -5.27 -8.15
CA PHE A 184 13.13 -4.22 -7.70
C PHE A 184 14.57 -4.68 -7.79
N PHE A 185 15.34 -4.12 -8.72
CA PHE A 185 16.71 -4.54 -9.00
C PHE A 185 17.72 -3.83 -8.10
N SER A 186 18.66 -4.60 -7.56
CA SER A 186 19.81 -4.07 -6.82
C SER A 186 21.04 -4.94 -7.06
N VAL A 187 22.15 -4.31 -7.45
CA VAL A 187 23.45 -4.98 -7.53
C VAL A 187 24.00 -5.20 -6.12
N ASN A 188 24.58 -6.37 -5.86
CA ASN A 188 25.19 -6.68 -4.57
C ASN A 188 26.31 -5.69 -4.26
N SER A 189 26.39 -5.29 -2.98
CA SER A 189 27.37 -4.31 -2.48
C SER A 189 27.30 -2.89 -3.09
N SER A 190 26.29 -2.57 -3.89
CA SER A 190 26.14 -1.22 -4.49
C SER A 190 25.58 -0.17 -3.51
N ALA A 191 25.03 -0.60 -2.38
CA ALA A 191 24.26 0.22 -1.43
C ALA A 191 23.06 0.99 -2.03
N LYS A 192 22.57 0.57 -3.21
CA LYS A 192 21.44 1.18 -3.92
C LYS A 192 20.60 0.15 -4.67
N PHE A 193 19.36 0.51 -4.95
CA PHE A 193 18.58 -0.13 -6.01
C PHE A 193 18.74 0.68 -7.31
N CYS A 194 18.66 0.03 -8.47
CA CYS A 194 18.94 0.65 -9.77
C CYS A 194 17.73 0.72 -10.71
N GLY A 195 16.61 0.10 -10.35
CA GLY A 195 15.39 0.23 -11.13
C GLY A 195 14.31 -0.78 -10.79
N VAL A 196 13.22 -0.68 -11.54
CA VAL A 196 12.03 -1.50 -11.46
C VAL A 196 11.72 -2.05 -12.85
N ALA A 197 11.48 -3.35 -12.94
CA ALA A 197 10.96 -3.97 -14.15
C ALA A 197 9.70 -4.80 -13.85
N ARG A 198 8.87 -5.01 -14.86
CA ARG A 198 7.70 -5.89 -14.82
C ARG A 198 7.97 -7.17 -15.60
N MET A 199 7.74 -8.33 -14.99
CA MET A 199 7.77 -9.62 -15.69
C MET A 199 6.63 -9.67 -16.71
N GLN A 200 6.92 -10.05 -17.96
CA GLN A 200 5.94 -10.04 -19.05
C GLN A 200 5.37 -11.41 -19.38
N ASP A 201 6.11 -12.49 -19.10
CA ASP A 201 5.68 -13.86 -19.40
C ASP A 201 6.29 -14.85 -18.40
N ALA A 202 5.78 -16.09 -18.42
CA ALA A 202 6.28 -17.22 -17.66
C ALA A 202 7.73 -17.57 -18.02
N ILE A 203 8.39 -18.35 -17.16
CA ILE A 203 9.80 -18.70 -17.34
C ILE A 203 9.94 -19.89 -18.29
N ASP A 204 10.76 -19.75 -19.33
CA ASP A 204 11.21 -20.88 -20.13
C ASP A 204 12.46 -21.49 -19.50
N PHE A 205 12.27 -22.52 -18.68
CA PHE A 205 13.35 -23.25 -17.99
C PHE A 205 14.35 -23.97 -18.91
N THR A 206 14.04 -24.12 -20.21
CA THR A 206 14.93 -24.76 -21.19
C THR A 206 15.85 -23.75 -21.88
N SER A 207 15.43 -22.48 -21.93
CA SER A 207 16.20 -21.40 -22.55
C SER A 207 17.46 -21.02 -21.75
N ALA A 208 18.47 -20.59 -22.49
CA ALA A 208 19.71 -20.02 -22.00
C ALA A 208 20.16 -18.91 -22.95
N SER A 209 20.99 -17.99 -22.46
CA SER A 209 21.50 -16.86 -23.23
C SER A 209 22.94 -16.58 -22.84
N ASP A 210 23.73 -16.13 -23.81
CA ASP A 210 25.13 -15.78 -23.69
C ASP A 210 25.35 -14.30 -23.31
N ILE A 211 24.28 -13.52 -23.10
CA ILE A 211 24.39 -12.10 -22.71
C ILE A 211 24.87 -11.90 -21.27
N TRP A 212 24.80 -12.96 -20.45
CA TRP A 212 25.21 -12.91 -19.04
C TRP A 212 26.72 -13.02 -18.90
N VAL A 213 27.29 -12.37 -17.88
CA VAL A 213 28.72 -12.46 -17.56
C VAL A 213 29.14 -13.91 -17.33
N GLU A 214 28.31 -14.70 -16.63
CA GLU A 214 28.48 -16.15 -16.47
C GLU A 214 27.52 -16.89 -17.42
N SER A 215 27.86 -16.95 -18.70
CA SER A 215 27.00 -17.42 -19.80
C SER A 215 26.40 -18.84 -19.63
N SER A 216 27.08 -19.73 -18.91
CA SER A 216 26.61 -21.13 -18.71
C SER A 216 25.84 -21.35 -17.40
N ARG A 217 25.87 -20.39 -16.47
CA ARG A 217 25.32 -20.55 -15.13
C ARG A 217 23.81 -20.30 -15.08
N TRP A 218 23.33 -19.36 -15.87
CA TRP A 218 21.96 -18.86 -15.79
C TRP A 218 21.09 -19.50 -16.88
N LYS A 219 20.12 -20.30 -16.45
CA LYS A 219 19.09 -20.94 -17.29
C LYS A 219 17.72 -20.52 -16.79
N GLY A 220 16.70 -20.62 -17.64
CA GLY A 220 15.36 -20.16 -17.25
C GLY A 220 15.21 -18.67 -17.49
N ILE A 221 15.06 -18.29 -18.75
CA ILE A 221 14.88 -16.90 -19.15
C ILE A 221 13.40 -16.55 -19.11
N PHE A 222 13.11 -15.32 -18.68
CA PHE A 222 11.81 -14.72 -18.83
C PHE A 222 11.91 -13.26 -19.29
N PRO A 223 10.94 -12.79 -20.08
CA PRO A 223 10.92 -11.42 -20.56
C PRO A 223 10.55 -10.44 -19.43
N VAL A 224 11.22 -9.29 -19.42
CA VAL A 224 10.97 -8.18 -18.50
C VAL A 224 10.89 -6.85 -19.25
N GLU A 225 10.02 -5.97 -18.78
CA GLU A 225 9.92 -4.59 -19.26
C GLU A 225 10.43 -3.65 -18.17
N TRP A 226 11.48 -2.90 -18.46
CA TRP A 226 12.00 -1.90 -17.53
C TRP A 226 11.07 -0.69 -17.49
N LEU A 227 10.49 -0.42 -16.32
CA LEU A 227 9.56 0.67 -16.10
C LEU A 227 10.29 1.92 -15.59
N ILE A 228 11.13 1.74 -14.57
CA ILE A 228 11.89 2.82 -13.95
C ILE A 228 13.36 2.41 -13.91
N VAL A 229 14.23 3.21 -14.53
CA VAL A 229 15.69 3.11 -14.46
C VAL A 229 16.17 4.34 -13.70
N LYS A 230 16.43 4.16 -12.40
CA LYS A 230 16.82 5.23 -11.49
C LYS A 230 17.53 4.63 -10.28
N GLU A 231 18.59 5.30 -9.81
CA GLU A 231 19.33 4.86 -8.64
C GLU A 231 18.72 5.40 -7.34
N ILE A 232 18.29 4.49 -6.46
CA ILE A 232 17.71 4.83 -5.15
C ILE A 232 18.66 4.39 -4.04
N PRO A 233 19.30 5.32 -3.30
CA PRO A 233 20.16 4.98 -2.18
C PRO A 233 19.43 4.22 -1.07
N ASN A 234 20.06 3.16 -0.53
CA ASN A 234 19.44 2.32 0.51
C ASN A 234 19.06 3.09 1.79
N ARG A 235 19.71 4.24 2.06
CA ARG A 235 19.38 5.11 3.20
C ARG A 235 17.91 5.56 3.18
N LEU A 236 17.35 5.77 1.99
CA LEU A 236 15.95 6.20 1.81
C LEU A 236 14.97 5.06 2.09
N LEU A 237 15.38 3.82 1.82
CA LEU A 237 14.55 2.62 1.94
C LEU A 237 14.65 1.95 3.32
N ARG A 238 15.56 2.40 4.20
CA ARG A 238 15.89 1.73 5.48
C ARG A 238 14.69 1.58 6.42
N HIS A 239 13.69 2.45 6.30
CA HIS A 239 12.50 2.44 7.13
C HIS A 239 11.48 1.37 6.71
N LEU A 240 11.55 0.90 5.45
CA LEU A 240 10.73 -0.19 4.95
C LEU A 240 11.29 -1.52 5.48
N ARG A 241 10.48 -2.25 6.25
CA ARG A 241 10.88 -3.52 6.88
C ARG A 241 10.01 -4.66 6.38
N VAL A 242 10.63 -5.81 6.18
CA VAL A 242 9.97 -6.99 5.60
C VAL A 242 9.71 -8.00 6.70
N CYS A 243 8.44 -8.18 7.08
CA CYS A 243 8.03 -9.07 8.17
C CYS A 243 8.40 -10.54 7.91
N SER A 244 8.28 -11.00 6.66
CA SER A 244 8.68 -12.34 6.22
C SER A 244 10.21 -12.56 6.21
N ASN A 245 11.01 -11.51 6.43
CA ASN A 245 12.46 -11.56 6.51
C ASN A 245 12.96 -11.01 7.86
N GLU A 246 12.40 -11.52 8.96
CA GLU A 246 12.81 -11.19 10.35
C GLU A 246 12.73 -9.67 10.64
N ASN A 247 11.80 -8.95 10.02
CA ASN A 247 11.67 -7.49 10.12
C ASN A 247 12.95 -6.70 9.75
N LYS A 248 13.83 -7.30 8.95
CA LYS A 248 15.02 -6.63 8.43
C LYS A 248 14.61 -5.54 7.43
N PRO A 249 15.41 -4.47 7.27
CA PRO A 249 15.18 -3.48 6.23
C PRO A 249 15.11 -4.12 4.84
N VAL A 250 14.29 -3.56 3.94
CA VAL A 250 14.11 -4.08 2.57
C VAL A 250 15.43 -4.18 1.80
N ALA A 251 16.38 -3.29 2.08
CA ALA A 251 17.73 -3.30 1.50
C ALA A 251 18.55 -4.56 1.85
N ASN A 252 18.19 -5.28 2.91
CA ASN A 252 18.84 -6.51 3.36
C ASN A 252 18.17 -7.78 2.78
N SER A 253 17.25 -7.60 1.83
CA SER A 253 16.59 -8.70 1.12
C SER A 253 17.58 -9.51 0.28
N ARG A 254 17.34 -10.82 0.21
CA ARG A 254 18.04 -11.73 -0.70
C ARG A 254 17.36 -11.74 -2.07
N ASP A 255 18.02 -12.40 -3.03
CA ASP A 255 17.44 -12.60 -4.37
C ASP A 255 16.09 -13.31 -4.28
N THR A 256 15.11 -12.83 -5.05
CA THR A 256 13.72 -13.31 -5.08
C THR A 256 12.98 -13.23 -3.75
N GLN A 257 13.38 -12.32 -2.85
CA GLN A 257 12.60 -12.02 -1.65
C GLN A 257 11.27 -11.36 -2.05
N GLU A 258 10.16 -12.00 -1.71
CA GLU A 258 8.83 -11.41 -1.87
C GLU A 258 8.60 -10.29 -0.85
N LEU A 259 8.00 -9.19 -1.30
CA LEU A 259 7.62 -8.05 -0.47
C LEU A 259 6.10 -8.03 -0.27
N PRO A 260 5.63 -7.71 0.95
CA PRO A 260 4.24 -7.36 1.18
C PRO A 260 3.76 -6.24 0.24
N PHE A 261 2.50 -6.29 -0.17
CA PHE A 261 1.93 -5.36 -1.16
C PHE A 261 2.13 -3.90 -0.77
N ASP A 262 1.85 -3.55 0.48
CA ASP A 262 2.05 -2.23 1.06
C ASP A 262 3.50 -1.75 0.97
N ILE A 263 4.46 -2.63 1.28
CA ILE A 263 5.90 -2.33 1.18
C ILE A 263 6.30 -2.14 -0.28
N GLY A 264 5.84 -3.00 -1.18
CA GLY A 264 6.12 -2.89 -2.61
C GLY A 264 5.60 -1.59 -3.21
N ILE A 265 4.39 -1.18 -2.82
CA ILE A 265 3.81 0.09 -3.26
C ILE A 265 4.54 1.30 -2.65
N ALA A 266 4.85 1.28 -1.36
CA ALA A 266 5.62 2.36 -0.74
C ALA A 266 6.99 2.53 -1.41
N MET A 267 7.65 1.40 -1.73
CA MET A 267 8.90 1.39 -2.46
C MET A 267 8.72 1.95 -3.88
N MET A 268 7.68 1.57 -4.61
CA MET A 268 7.37 2.13 -5.93
C MET A 268 7.18 3.66 -5.88
N GLY A 269 6.46 4.17 -4.87
CA GLY A 269 6.27 5.62 -4.69
C GLY A 269 7.58 6.37 -4.45
N ILE A 270 8.55 5.76 -3.75
CA ILE A 270 9.90 6.34 -3.60
C ILE A 270 10.63 6.39 -4.95
N PHE A 271 10.52 5.34 -5.78
CA PHE A 271 11.13 5.34 -7.12
C PHE A 271 10.53 6.43 -8.03
N ASP A 272 9.22 6.58 -7.97
CA ASP A 272 8.45 7.54 -8.76
C ASP A 272 8.83 9.00 -8.41
N THR A 273 8.81 9.32 -7.11
CA THR A 273 8.99 10.69 -6.61
C THR A 273 10.44 11.14 -6.42
N TYR A 274 11.40 10.21 -6.34
CA TYR A 274 12.79 10.59 -6.09
C TYR A 274 13.39 11.40 -7.25
N VAL A 275 13.93 12.57 -6.91
CA VAL A 275 14.71 13.45 -7.78
C VAL A 275 16.11 13.55 -7.16
N GLU A 276 17.15 13.40 -7.98
CA GLU A 276 18.56 13.48 -7.55
C GLU A 276 18.96 14.87 -7.03
#